data_AF-A0A645A413-F1
#
_entry.id   AF-A0A645A413-F1
#
_cell.length_a   1.000
_cell.length_b   1.000
_cell.length_c   1.000
_cell.angle_alpha   90.00
_cell.angle_beta   90.00
_cell.angle_gamma   90.00
#
_symmetry.space_group_name_H-M   'P 1'
#
loop_
_entity.id
_entity.type
_entity.pdbx_description
1 polymer ?
#
loop_
_entity_poly.entity_id
_entity_poly.type
_entity_poly.pdbx_seq_one_letter_code
_entity_poly.pdbx_strand_id
1 'polypeptide(L)'
;MIHPLIADAYKVLDGGTLGRAEALALAEEIAGEDILDLVSLANKVRKKFAPAFIPCSIINAKSGRCGQNCRFCAQSGHHHTGIETYDLLDTGALLEGAKAAVANGVCAYGIVTSGYGYLKPDAEFNRILGALDSLHEALPELTLCVSIGILSRETARLLSEHHTGRYNMNLQTNPARYAELIADTHAIADKIATIKYLQEFGVKICTGGIFGLGESWSDRVDMALAIRELDVDGIPLNVLLPISGTPLESRPVMAPADVAKAFALTRLINPAKMIKFAAGRETVMKDFQALLMLSGLNAIITGGYLTTRGRSVEEDRELLARLQDF
;
A
#
# COMPACT_ATOMS: atom_id res chain seq x y z
N MET A 1 2.30 6.80 33.45
CA MET A 1 1.84 5.41 33.69
C MET A 1 1.18 4.95 32.42
N ILE A 2 1.35 3.70 31.99
CA ILE A 2 0.78 3.24 30.72
C ILE A 2 -0.75 3.28 30.76
N HIS A 3 -1.38 3.78 29.68
CA HIS A 3 -2.83 3.83 29.56
C HIS A 3 -3.45 2.41 29.67
N PRO A 4 -4.55 2.20 30.42
CA PRO A 4 -5.16 0.88 30.61
C PRO A 4 -5.49 0.14 29.31
N LEU A 5 -6.08 0.84 28.33
CA LEU A 5 -6.36 0.25 27.01
C LEU A 5 -5.10 -0.26 26.30
N ILE A 6 -3.97 0.43 26.45
CA ILE A 6 -2.69 -0.02 25.87
C ILE A 6 -2.20 -1.24 26.64
N ALA A 7 -2.30 -1.24 27.97
CA ALA A 7 -1.95 -2.40 28.79
C ALA A 7 -2.76 -3.65 28.39
N ASP A 8 -4.07 -3.52 28.17
CA ASP A 8 -4.91 -4.62 27.70
C ASP A 8 -4.51 -5.10 26.30
N ALA A 9 -4.08 -4.18 25.43
CA ALA A 9 -3.59 -4.51 24.09
C ALA A 9 -2.26 -5.30 24.09
N TYR A 10 -1.54 -5.41 25.22
CA TYR A 10 -0.35 -6.28 25.32
C TYR A 10 -0.68 -7.75 25.06
N LYS A 11 -1.95 -8.17 25.23
CA LYS A 11 -2.40 -9.53 24.87
C LYS A 11 -2.08 -9.91 23.42
N VAL A 12 -1.91 -8.93 22.52
CA VAL A 12 -1.49 -9.19 21.13
C VAL A 12 -0.10 -9.82 21.07
N LEU A 13 0.80 -9.45 21.99
CA LEU A 13 2.11 -10.11 22.12
C LEU A 13 1.97 -11.58 22.51
N ASP A 14 0.90 -11.96 23.20
CA ASP A 14 0.65 -13.35 23.61
C ASP A 14 -0.17 -14.15 22.59
N GLY A 15 -0.32 -13.61 21.36
CA GLY A 15 -1.06 -14.25 20.27
C GLY A 15 -2.55 -13.93 20.26
N GLY A 16 -3.02 -13.06 21.16
CA GLY A 16 -4.37 -12.52 21.11
C GLY A 16 -4.60 -11.61 19.89
N THR A 17 -5.86 -11.36 19.58
CA THR A 17 -6.27 -10.44 18.51
C THR A 17 -7.07 -9.27 19.07
N LEU A 18 -6.94 -8.09 18.47
CA LEU A 18 -7.85 -6.97 18.76
C LEU A 18 -9.18 -7.15 18.01
N GLY A 19 -10.28 -7.12 18.77
CA GLY A 19 -11.62 -6.97 18.22
C GLY A 19 -11.90 -5.53 17.80
N ARG A 20 -13.03 -5.30 17.12
CA ARG A 20 -13.44 -3.97 16.65
C ARG A 20 -13.58 -2.96 17.80
N ALA A 21 -14.27 -3.35 18.87
CA ALA A 21 -14.53 -2.45 20.01
C ALA A 21 -13.22 -2.00 20.69
N GLU A 22 -12.28 -2.92 20.87
CA GLU A 22 -10.98 -2.64 21.49
C GLU A 22 -10.12 -1.73 20.60
N ALA A 23 -10.07 -2.03 19.30
CA ALA A 23 -9.36 -1.20 18.33
C ALA A 23 -9.96 0.21 18.22
N LEU A 24 -11.29 0.34 18.31
CA LEU A 24 -11.97 1.62 18.27
C LEU A 24 -11.72 2.44 19.55
N ALA A 25 -11.78 1.81 20.73
CA ALA A 25 -11.45 2.47 21.99
C ALA A 25 -10.01 3.02 21.97
N LEU A 26 -9.04 2.22 21.49
CA LEU A 26 -7.67 2.69 21.28
C LEU A 26 -7.59 3.85 20.27
N ALA A 27 -8.40 3.80 19.21
CA ALA A 27 -8.40 4.84 18.19
C ALA A 27 -9.04 6.15 18.65
N GLU A 28 -9.97 6.13 19.59
CA GLU A 28 -10.70 7.32 20.05
C GLU A 28 -10.08 7.92 21.31
N GLU A 29 -9.61 7.09 22.24
CA GLU A 29 -9.17 7.55 23.57
C GLU A 29 -7.66 7.83 23.63
N ILE A 30 -6.83 7.14 22.85
CA ILE A 30 -5.37 7.35 22.89
C ILE A 30 -4.99 8.63 22.14
N ALA A 31 -4.37 9.57 22.86
CA ALA A 31 -3.90 10.85 22.36
C ALA A 31 -2.63 11.30 23.10
N GLY A 32 -1.98 12.36 22.60
CA GLY A 32 -0.82 12.95 23.27
C GLY A 32 0.34 11.97 23.45
N GLU A 33 0.93 11.94 24.65
CA GLU A 33 2.10 11.11 24.96
C GLU A 33 1.81 9.60 24.92
N ASP A 34 0.57 9.17 25.16
CA ASP A 34 0.17 7.76 25.11
C ASP A 34 0.32 7.15 23.70
N ILE A 35 0.37 8.00 22.65
CA ILE A 35 0.67 7.53 21.30
C ILE A 35 2.04 6.87 21.23
N LEU A 36 3.02 7.36 22.00
CA LEU A 36 4.38 6.77 22.02
C LEU A 36 4.38 5.39 22.67
N ASP A 37 3.56 5.16 23.69
CA ASP A 37 3.38 3.84 24.30
C ASP A 37 2.71 2.85 23.33
N LEU A 38 1.70 3.33 22.58
CA LEU A 38 1.03 2.53 21.54
C LEU A 38 1.99 2.16 20.39
N VAL A 39 2.80 3.12 19.94
CA VAL A 39 3.86 2.93 18.94
C VAL A 39 4.87 1.90 19.44
N SER A 40 5.33 2.03 20.69
CA SER A 40 6.25 1.08 21.31
C SER A 40 5.69 -0.35 21.30
N LEU A 41 4.43 -0.53 21.69
CA LEU A 41 3.75 -1.82 21.63
C LEU A 41 3.65 -2.35 20.20
N ALA A 42 3.24 -1.53 19.23
CA ALA A 42 3.16 -1.93 17.83
C ALA A 42 4.52 -2.41 17.28
N ASN A 43 5.61 -1.74 17.64
CA ASN A 43 6.96 -2.19 17.27
C ASN A 43 7.35 -3.51 17.95
N LYS A 44 7.00 -3.74 19.22
CA LYS A 44 7.20 -5.05 19.87
C LYS A 44 6.46 -6.16 19.12
N VAL A 45 5.19 -5.91 18.73
CA VAL A 45 4.38 -6.84 17.94
C VAL A 45 5.02 -7.09 16.57
N ARG A 46 5.49 -6.04 15.89
CA ARG A 46 6.23 -6.16 14.62
C ARG A 46 7.48 -7.03 14.77
N LYS A 47 8.32 -6.79 15.78
CA LYS A 47 9.53 -7.60 16.03
C LYS A 47 9.21 -9.06 16.32
N LYS A 48 8.07 -9.35 16.96
CA LYS A 48 7.66 -10.72 17.33
C LYS A 48 7.05 -11.50 16.17
N PHE A 49 6.21 -10.87 15.34
CA PHE A 49 5.35 -11.59 14.40
C PHE A 49 5.56 -11.25 12.92
N ALA A 50 6.07 -10.06 12.60
CA ALA A 50 6.15 -9.63 11.20
C ALA A 50 7.37 -10.24 10.50
N PRO A 51 7.32 -10.44 9.17
CA PRO A 51 8.49 -10.86 8.40
C PRO A 51 9.59 -9.79 8.43
N ALA A 52 10.79 -10.18 7.97
CA ALA A 52 11.91 -9.27 7.79
C ALA A 52 11.53 -8.04 6.95
N PHE A 53 12.31 -6.97 7.09
CA PHE A 53 12.07 -5.73 6.38
C PHE A 53 12.25 -5.91 4.86
N ILE A 54 11.31 -5.41 4.05
CA ILE A 54 11.35 -5.57 2.58
C ILE A 54 11.26 -4.20 1.88
N PRO A 55 12.32 -3.75 1.17
CA PRO A 55 12.21 -2.65 0.22
C PRO A 55 11.52 -3.12 -1.07
N CYS A 56 10.66 -2.28 -1.63
CA CYS A 56 9.99 -2.51 -2.90
C CYS A 56 10.14 -1.28 -3.78
N SER A 57 10.25 -1.46 -5.09
CA SER A 57 10.18 -0.36 -6.06
C SER A 57 9.05 -0.58 -7.03
N ILE A 58 8.60 0.49 -7.67
CA ILE A 58 7.55 0.44 -8.68
C ILE A 58 7.96 1.29 -9.87
N ILE A 59 7.39 0.96 -11.02
CA ILE A 59 7.41 1.80 -12.22
C ILE A 59 5.98 2.13 -12.63
N ASN A 60 5.75 3.40 -12.92
CA ASN A 60 4.51 3.84 -13.55
C ASN A 60 4.56 3.46 -15.03
N ALA A 61 4.17 2.23 -15.35
CA ALA A 61 4.29 1.64 -16.68
C ALA A 61 3.31 2.25 -17.69
N LYS A 62 2.23 2.88 -17.24
CA LYS A 62 1.26 3.61 -18.07
C LYS A 62 0.67 4.74 -17.24
N SER A 63 0.72 5.98 -17.76
CA SER A 63 0.37 7.17 -16.97
C SER A 63 -0.80 7.95 -17.52
N GLY A 64 -1.73 8.29 -16.63
CA GLY A 64 -2.86 9.18 -16.93
C GLY A 64 -3.97 8.54 -17.76
N ARG A 65 -4.89 9.37 -18.26
CA ARG A 65 -6.04 8.96 -19.10
C ARG A 65 -6.90 7.84 -18.50
N CYS A 66 -6.91 7.71 -17.18
CA CYS A 66 -7.74 6.72 -16.50
C CYS A 66 -9.20 7.15 -16.54
N GLY A 67 -10.10 6.30 -17.08
CA GLY A 67 -11.53 6.60 -17.13
C GLY A 67 -12.25 6.61 -15.77
N GLN A 68 -11.54 6.39 -14.66
CA GLN A 68 -12.10 6.25 -13.32
C GLN A 68 -11.96 7.55 -12.52
N ASN A 69 -12.95 7.84 -11.67
CA ASN A 69 -13.05 9.14 -10.99
C ASN A 69 -12.54 9.14 -9.54
N CYS A 70 -11.54 8.31 -9.21
CA CYS A 70 -10.90 8.29 -7.90
C CYS A 70 -10.55 9.71 -7.42
N ARG A 71 -11.19 10.16 -6.34
CA ARG A 71 -11.14 11.56 -5.85
C ARG A 71 -9.74 12.03 -5.46
N PHE A 72 -8.85 11.12 -5.09
CA PHE A 72 -7.47 11.42 -4.72
C PHE A 72 -6.47 11.33 -5.89
N CYS A 73 -6.86 10.73 -7.02
CA CYS A 73 -5.89 10.21 -7.98
C CYS A 73 -5.55 11.22 -9.07
N ALA A 74 -4.29 11.62 -9.15
CA ALA A 74 -3.84 12.55 -10.20
C ALA A 74 -3.96 12.01 -11.63
N GLN A 75 -4.05 10.69 -11.79
CA GLN A 75 -4.13 10.03 -13.10
C GLN A 75 -5.55 9.89 -13.66
N SER A 76 -6.56 10.28 -12.87
CA SER A 76 -7.96 10.31 -13.29
C SER A 76 -8.15 11.29 -14.45
N GLY A 77 -8.74 10.83 -15.54
CA GLY A 77 -9.14 11.68 -16.67
C GLY A 77 -10.30 12.64 -16.35
N HIS A 78 -10.88 12.53 -15.15
CA HIS A 78 -11.90 13.47 -14.65
C HIS A 78 -11.28 14.73 -14.01
N HIS A 79 -9.95 14.74 -13.80
CA HIS A 79 -9.25 15.77 -13.02
C HIS A 79 -8.19 16.49 -13.88
N HIS A 80 -7.87 17.73 -13.54
CA HIS A 80 -6.91 18.56 -14.30
C HIS A 80 -5.62 18.79 -13.50
N THR A 81 -4.80 17.75 -13.37
CA THR A 81 -3.64 17.73 -12.47
C THR A 81 -2.31 18.06 -13.14
N GLY A 82 -2.28 18.18 -14.47
CA GLY A 82 -1.08 18.54 -15.24
C GLY A 82 0.02 17.48 -15.24
N ILE A 83 -0.28 16.23 -14.88
CA ILE A 83 0.70 15.14 -14.92
C ILE A 83 1.10 14.79 -16.36
N GLU A 84 2.29 14.20 -16.50
CA GLU A 84 2.72 13.61 -17.76
C GLU A 84 1.88 12.36 -18.10
N THR A 85 1.41 12.26 -19.33
CA THR A 85 0.61 11.13 -19.82
C THR A 85 1.33 10.41 -20.94
N TYR A 86 1.40 9.09 -20.85
CA TYR A 86 2.05 8.24 -21.84
C TYR A 86 1.41 6.84 -21.83
N ASP A 87 1.47 6.17 -22.98
CA ASP A 87 0.97 4.80 -23.15
C ASP A 87 1.89 3.78 -22.48
N LEU A 88 1.49 2.50 -22.48
CA LEU A 88 2.28 1.43 -21.87
C LEU A 88 3.73 1.43 -22.40
N LEU A 89 4.68 1.59 -21.48
CA LEU A 89 6.11 1.53 -21.73
C LEU A 89 6.50 0.22 -22.45
N ASP A 90 7.55 0.28 -23.24
CA ASP A 90 8.11 -0.92 -23.85
C ASP A 90 8.83 -1.80 -22.82
N THR A 91 8.97 -3.09 -23.14
CA THR A 91 9.61 -4.08 -22.27
C THR A 91 11.06 -3.72 -21.94
N GLY A 92 11.78 -3.05 -22.84
CA GLY A 92 13.15 -2.60 -22.61
C GLY A 92 13.21 -1.57 -21.48
N ALA A 93 12.37 -0.55 -21.52
CA ALA A 93 12.26 0.45 -20.46
C ALA A 93 11.88 -0.19 -19.10
N LEU A 94 10.95 -1.14 -19.09
CA LEU A 94 10.58 -1.88 -17.88
C LEU A 94 11.75 -2.68 -17.31
N LEU A 95 12.52 -3.35 -18.18
CA LEU A 95 13.68 -4.15 -17.81
C LEU A 95 14.84 -3.31 -17.28
N GLU A 96 15.13 -2.16 -17.90
CA GLU A 96 16.17 -1.25 -17.40
C GLU A 96 15.82 -0.70 -16.01
N GLY A 97 14.56 -0.32 -15.79
CA GLY A 97 14.10 0.07 -14.45
C GLY A 97 14.21 -1.06 -13.42
N ALA A 98 13.90 -2.31 -13.82
CA ALA A 98 14.02 -3.47 -12.94
C ALA A 98 15.48 -3.77 -12.58
N LYS A 99 16.40 -3.74 -13.56
CA LYS A 99 17.85 -3.90 -13.32
C LYS A 99 18.39 -2.83 -12.37
N ALA A 100 17.98 -1.57 -12.57
CA ALA A 100 18.36 -0.47 -11.68
C ALA A 100 17.84 -0.69 -10.25
N ALA A 101 16.61 -1.18 -10.08
CA ALA A 101 16.07 -1.51 -8.76
C ALA A 101 16.88 -2.64 -8.08
N VAL A 102 17.17 -3.72 -8.81
CA VAL A 102 17.99 -4.85 -8.31
C VAL A 102 19.39 -4.40 -7.92
N ALA A 103 20.04 -3.56 -8.74
CA ALA A 103 21.37 -3.00 -8.44
C ALA A 103 21.37 -2.17 -7.14
N ASN A 104 20.23 -1.63 -6.75
CA ASN A 104 20.03 -0.88 -5.50
C ASN A 104 19.54 -1.75 -4.33
N GLY A 105 19.56 -3.08 -4.46
CA GLY A 105 19.20 -4.02 -3.39
C GLY A 105 17.70 -4.23 -3.21
N VAL A 106 16.88 -3.87 -4.20
CA VAL A 106 15.44 -4.11 -4.17
C VAL A 106 15.13 -5.51 -4.69
N CYS A 107 14.38 -6.29 -3.90
CA CYS A 107 14.00 -7.67 -4.23
C CYS A 107 12.56 -7.81 -4.77
N ALA A 108 11.82 -6.72 -4.88
CA ALA A 108 10.46 -6.70 -5.42
C ALA A 108 10.22 -5.46 -6.29
N TYR A 109 9.79 -5.68 -7.54
CA TYR A 109 9.59 -4.63 -8.52
C TYR A 109 8.16 -4.66 -9.08
N GLY A 110 7.45 -3.54 -8.98
CA GLY A 110 6.04 -3.44 -9.33
C GLY A 110 5.78 -2.73 -10.65
N ILE A 111 5.06 -3.39 -11.55
CA ILE A 111 4.53 -2.79 -12.77
C ILE A 111 3.14 -2.22 -12.44
N VAL A 112 2.99 -0.91 -12.55
CA VAL A 112 1.74 -0.20 -12.21
C VAL A 112 1.20 0.51 -13.43
N THR A 113 -0.09 0.32 -13.74
CA THR A 113 -0.74 1.01 -14.86
C THR A 113 -1.93 1.83 -14.38
N SER A 114 -2.22 2.92 -15.10
CA SER A 114 -3.49 3.62 -15.01
C SER A 114 -4.59 2.85 -15.75
N GLY A 115 -5.83 2.95 -15.27
CA GLY A 115 -7.01 2.37 -15.93
C GLY A 115 -7.98 1.69 -14.97
N TYR A 116 -9.05 1.12 -15.54
CA TYR A 116 -10.03 0.31 -14.80
C TYR A 116 -9.48 -1.09 -14.50
N GLY A 117 -8.78 -1.68 -15.46
CA GLY A 117 -8.25 -3.03 -15.44
C GLY A 117 -8.66 -3.84 -16.66
N TYR A 118 -8.50 -5.16 -16.60
CA TYR A 118 -8.65 -6.07 -17.73
C TYR A 118 -9.66 -7.16 -17.41
N LEU A 119 -10.89 -7.00 -17.91
CA LEU A 119 -11.93 -8.03 -17.78
C LEU A 119 -11.81 -9.13 -18.83
N LYS A 120 -11.07 -8.86 -19.92
CA LYS A 120 -10.75 -9.79 -21.01
C LYS A 120 -9.29 -9.56 -21.41
N PRO A 121 -8.60 -10.58 -21.93
CA PRO A 121 -7.28 -10.40 -22.51
C PRO A 121 -7.38 -9.58 -23.79
N ASP A 122 -6.73 -8.41 -23.80
CA ASP A 122 -6.57 -7.58 -24.98
C ASP A 122 -5.08 -7.44 -25.35
N ALA A 123 -4.78 -6.65 -26.39
CA ALA A 123 -3.41 -6.48 -26.85
C ALA A 123 -2.50 -5.83 -25.79
N GLU A 124 -3.02 -4.92 -24.96
CA GLU A 124 -2.23 -4.27 -23.90
C GLU A 124 -1.96 -5.26 -22.75
N PHE A 125 -2.97 -6.03 -22.34
CA PHE A 125 -2.82 -7.10 -21.35
C PHE A 125 -1.78 -8.15 -21.79
N ASN A 126 -1.85 -8.61 -23.05
CA ASN A 126 -0.88 -9.58 -23.58
C ASN A 126 0.55 -9.02 -23.64
N ARG A 127 0.70 -7.70 -23.88
CA ARG A 127 2.02 -7.04 -23.78
C ARG A 127 2.54 -7.03 -22.35
N ILE A 128 1.67 -6.83 -21.35
CA ILE A 128 2.04 -6.91 -19.93
C ILE A 128 2.50 -8.34 -19.59
N LEU A 129 1.79 -9.38 -20.02
CA LEU A 129 2.19 -10.78 -19.81
C LEU A 129 3.57 -11.06 -20.41
N GLY A 130 3.80 -10.70 -21.68
CA GLY A 130 5.11 -10.90 -22.30
C GLY A 130 6.25 -10.09 -21.65
N ALA A 131 5.93 -8.91 -21.10
CA ALA A 131 6.90 -8.14 -20.33
C ALA A 131 7.25 -8.83 -18.99
N LEU A 132 6.28 -9.44 -18.32
CA LEU A 132 6.53 -10.23 -17.10
C LEU A 132 7.43 -11.44 -17.38
N ASP A 133 7.18 -12.16 -18.48
CA ASP A 133 8.03 -13.29 -18.89
C ASP A 133 9.47 -12.84 -19.16
N SER A 134 9.63 -11.75 -19.92
CA SER A 134 10.95 -11.18 -20.24
C SER A 134 11.71 -10.70 -19.00
N LEU A 135 11.00 -10.09 -18.05
CA LEU A 135 11.56 -9.64 -16.77
C LEU A 135 12.01 -10.84 -15.93
N HIS A 136 11.21 -11.90 -15.87
CA HIS A 136 11.55 -13.10 -15.12
C HIS A 136 12.74 -13.83 -15.74
N GLU A 137 12.81 -13.95 -17.07
CA GLU A 137 13.95 -14.55 -17.76
C GLU A 137 15.26 -13.80 -17.46
N ALA A 138 15.21 -12.46 -17.47
CA ALA A 138 16.39 -11.64 -17.22
C ALA A 138 16.76 -11.55 -15.72
N LEU A 139 15.77 -11.62 -14.82
CA LEU A 139 15.92 -11.39 -13.38
C LEU A 139 15.11 -12.45 -12.59
N PRO A 140 15.52 -13.74 -12.60
CA PRO A 140 14.69 -14.84 -12.08
C PRO A 140 14.44 -14.78 -10.56
N GLU A 141 15.32 -14.11 -9.81
CA GLU A 141 15.19 -13.95 -8.35
C GLU A 141 14.30 -12.75 -7.96
N LEU A 142 13.96 -11.87 -8.92
CA LEU A 142 13.17 -10.68 -8.65
C LEU A 142 11.70 -11.04 -8.46
N THR A 143 11.11 -10.65 -7.32
CA THR A 143 9.66 -10.80 -7.15
C THR A 143 8.92 -9.75 -7.98
N LEU A 144 8.26 -10.19 -9.05
CA LEU A 144 7.42 -9.31 -9.86
C LEU A 144 6.10 -9.01 -9.15
N CYS A 145 5.84 -7.71 -8.96
CA CYS A 145 4.58 -7.20 -8.44
C CYS A 145 3.77 -6.57 -9.58
N VAL A 146 2.46 -6.67 -9.54
CA VAL A 146 1.57 -6.13 -10.57
C VAL A 146 0.45 -5.33 -9.93
N SER A 147 0.13 -4.17 -10.50
CA SER A 147 -0.97 -3.31 -10.03
C SER A 147 -1.66 -2.67 -11.23
N ILE A 148 -2.55 -3.43 -11.87
CA ILE A 148 -3.10 -3.05 -13.18
C ILE A 148 -4.63 -2.96 -13.20
N GLY A 149 -5.26 -2.83 -12.03
CA GLY A 149 -6.71 -2.62 -11.90
C GLY A 149 -7.52 -3.89 -11.66
N ILE A 150 -8.83 -3.82 -11.91
CA ILE A 150 -9.81 -4.89 -11.70
C ILE A 150 -9.63 -5.98 -12.76
N LEU A 151 -9.71 -7.23 -12.34
CA LEU A 151 -9.55 -8.39 -13.22
C LEU A 151 -10.82 -9.25 -13.22
N SER A 152 -11.06 -9.93 -14.33
CA SER A 152 -11.94 -11.09 -14.33
C SER A 152 -11.19 -12.30 -13.79
N ARG A 153 -11.92 -13.38 -13.48
CA ARG A 153 -11.30 -14.64 -13.08
C ARG A 153 -10.36 -15.19 -14.18
N GLU A 154 -10.69 -14.98 -15.45
CA GLU A 154 -9.85 -15.41 -16.58
C GLU A 154 -8.51 -14.66 -16.62
N THR A 155 -8.53 -13.33 -16.52
CA THR A 155 -7.29 -12.53 -16.55
C THR A 155 -6.47 -12.69 -15.28
N ALA A 156 -7.10 -12.94 -14.13
CA ALA A 156 -6.40 -13.33 -12.91
C ALA A 156 -5.66 -14.67 -13.06
N ARG A 157 -6.30 -15.68 -13.67
CA ARG A 157 -5.65 -16.97 -14.00
C ARG A 157 -4.45 -16.76 -14.91
N LEU A 158 -4.62 -16.02 -16.00
CA LEU A 158 -3.52 -15.75 -16.94
C LEU A 158 -2.33 -15.08 -16.24
N LEU A 159 -2.56 -14.05 -15.41
CA LEU A 159 -1.46 -13.43 -14.66
C LEU A 159 -0.70 -14.41 -13.76
N SER A 160 -1.39 -15.36 -13.13
CA SER A 160 -0.75 -16.39 -12.29
C SER A 160 0.17 -17.33 -13.07
N GLU A 161 -0.07 -17.49 -14.38
CA GLU A 161 0.72 -18.32 -15.28
C GLU A 161 1.96 -17.59 -15.82
N HIS A 162 2.04 -16.27 -15.65
CA HIS A 162 3.09 -15.38 -16.17
C HIS A 162 3.93 -14.74 -15.05
N HIS A 163 4.47 -15.57 -14.16
CA HIS A 163 5.45 -15.19 -13.13
C HIS A 163 5.04 -14.05 -12.19
N THR A 164 3.74 -13.77 -12.06
CA THR A 164 3.23 -12.75 -11.15
C THR A 164 3.41 -13.22 -9.70
N GLY A 165 4.43 -12.68 -9.02
CA GLY A 165 4.72 -13.03 -7.64
C GLY A 165 3.76 -12.38 -6.63
N ARG A 166 3.33 -11.14 -6.89
CA ARG A 166 2.41 -10.38 -6.03
C ARG A 166 1.49 -9.48 -6.84
N TYR A 167 0.25 -9.28 -6.36
CA TYR A 167 -0.68 -8.33 -6.96
C TYR A 167 -1.17 -7.29 -5.94
N ASN A 168 -1.20 -6.01 -6.33
CA ASN A 168 -1.68 -4.92 -5.49
C ASN A 168 -3.09 -4.49 -5.89
N MET A 169 -4.02 -4.53 -4.93
CA MET A 169 -5.40 -4.08 -5.09
C MET A 169 -5.93 -3.49 -3.78
N ASN A 170 -5.77 -2.18 -3.57
CA ASN A 170 -6.14 -1.53 -2.31
C ASN A 170 -7.66 -1.38 -2.12
N LEU A 171 -8.16 -1.58 -0.90
CA LEU A 171 -9.53 -1.15 -0.54
C LEU A 171 -9.65 0.37 -0.48
N GLN A 172 -8.54 1.08 -0.28
CA GLN A 172 -8.43 2.55 -0.15
C GLN A 172 -9.04 3.15 1.12
N THR A 173 -10.20 2.66 1.55
CA THR A 173 -10.89 3.04 2.79
C THR A 173 -11.77 1.86 3.25
N ASN A 174 -12.64 2.05 4.24
CA ASN A 174 -13.61 1.02 4.59
C ASN A 174 -14.55 0.71 3.39
N PRO A 175 -15.01 -0.55 3.24
CA PRO A 175 -15.88 -0.90 2.12
C PRO A 175 -17.21 -0.13 2.10
N ALA A 176 -17.76 0.20 3.28
CA ALA A 176 -19.07 0.85 3.40
C ALA A 176 -19.10 2.30 2.86
N ARG A 177 -18.01 3.06 2.98
CA ARG A 177 -17.91 4.44 2.49
C ARG A 177 -17.09 4.57 1.20
N TYR A 178 -16.83 3.46 0.52
CA TYR A 178 -16.00 3.46 -0.67
C TYR A 178 -16.52 4.40 -1.77
N ALA A 179 -17.82 4.30 -2.10
CA ALA A 179 -18.43 5.12 -3.14
C ALA A 179 -18.34 6.63 -2.83
N GLU A 180 -18.53 6.97 -1.55
CA GLU A 180 -18.49 8.34 -1.04
C GLU A 180 -17.07 8.92 -1.04
N LEU A 181 -16.08 8.18 -0.52
CA LEU A 181 -14.74 8.70 -0.29
C LEU A 181 -13.79 8.48 -1.47
N ILE A 182 -14.02 7.44 -2.28
CA ILE A 182 -13.09 7.00 -3.32
C ILE A 182 -13.60 7.32 -4.71
N ALA A 183 -14.60 6.60 -5.19
CA ALA A 183 -15.11 6.68 -6.56
C ALA A 183 -16.45 5.95 -6.68
N ASP A 184 -17.30 6.39 -7.61
CA ASP A 184 -18.56 5.73 -7.96
C ASP A 184 -18.53 5.09 -9.36
N THR A 185 -17.44 5.26 -10.13
CA THR A 185 -17.27 4.62 -11.44
C THR A 185 -16.89 3.14 -11.37
N HIS A 186 -16.54 2.63 -10.18
CA HIS A 186 -16.21 1.22 -9.95
C HIS A 186 -16.60 0.79 -8.54
N ALA A 187 -17.00 -0.47 -8.36
CA ALA A 187 -17.45 -0.96 -7.06
C ALA A 187 -16.30 -1.56 -6.24
N ILE A 188 -16.39 -1.43 -4.91
CA ILE A 188 -15.48 -2.15 -3.99
C ILE A 188 -15.61 -3.67 -4.12
N ALA A 189 -16.80 -4.16 -4.47
CA ALA A 189 -17.07 -5.57 -4.71
C ALA A 189 -16.20 -6.15 -5.82
N ASP A 190 -15.96 -5.41 -6.91
CA ASP A 190 -15.14 -5.86 -8.04
C ASP A 190 -13.66 -6.01 -7.64
N LYS A 191 -13.20 -5.14 -6.74
CA LYS A 191 -11.84 -5.19 -6.19
C LYS A 191 -11.66 -6.38 -5.26
N ILE A 192 -12.66 -6.62 -4.40
CA ILE A 192 -12.68 -7.81 -3.53
C ILE A 192 -12.76 -9.09 -4.36
N ALA A 193 -13.55 -9.11 -5.43
CA ALA A 193 -13.62 -10.24 -6.35
C ALA A 193 -12.26 -10.50 -7.02
N THR A 194 -11.60 -9.44 -7.51
CA THR A 194 -10.23 -9.53 -8.07
C THR A 194 -9.24 -10.14 -7.08
N ILE A 195 -9.26 -9.69 -5.83
CA ILE A 195 -8.42 -10.24 -4.75
C ILE A 195 -8.67 -11.74 -4.59
N LYS A 196 -9.93 -12.15 -4.49
CA LYS A 196 -10.31 -13.56 -4.31
C LYS A 196 -9.91 -14.44 -5.50
N TYR A 197 -10.07 -13.96 -6.73
CA TYR A 197 -9.64 -14.70 -7.92
C TYR A 197 -8.12 -14.93 -7.92
N LEU A 198 -7.34 -13.91 -7.60
CA LEU A 198 -5.88 -14.02 -7.56
C LEU A 198 -5.41 -14.96 -6.44
N GLN A 199 -6.05 -14.92 -5.27
CA GLN A 199 -5.79 -15.87 -4.17
C GLN A 199 -6.11 -17.31 -4.58
N GLU A 200 -7.20 -17.53 -5.32
CA GLU A 200 -7.57 -18.85 -5.84
C GLU A 200 -6.45 -19.46 -6.71
N PHE A 201 -5.73 -18.62 -7.46
CA PHE A 201 -4.61 -19.03 -8.30
C PHE A 201 -3.23 -18.88 -7.62
N GLY A 202 -3.19 -18.72 -6.29
CA GLY A 202 -1.95 -18.71 -5.52
C GLY A 202 -1.11 -17.44 -5.64
N VAL A 203 -1.65 -16.36 -6.23
CA VAL A 203 -0.95 -15.07 -6.30
C VAL A 203 -1.05 -14.36 -4.96
N LYS A 204 0.09 -13.97 -4.41
CA LYS A 204 0.15 -13.21 -3.15
C LYS A 204 -0.45 -11.82 -3.30
N ILE A 205 -1.17 -11.34 -2.29
CA ILE A 205 -1.93 -10.09 -2.35
C ILE A 205 -1.33 -9.01 -1.46
N CYS A 206 -1.24 -7.81 -2.00
CA CYS A 206 -1.11 -6.57 -1.25
C CYS A 206 -2.43 -5.78 -1.32
N THR A 207 -3.07 -5.52 -0.19
CA THR A 207 -4.22 -4.61 -0.11
C THR A 207 -4.16 -3.76 1.14
N GLY A 208 -4.33 -2.45 0.96
CA GLY A 208 -4.44 -1.51 2.07
C GLY A 208 -5.25 -0.29 1.67
N GLY A 209 -4.81 0.89 2.09
CA GLY A 209 -5.54 2.12 1.77
C GLY A 209 -4.82 3.42 2.05
N ILE A 210 -5.60 4.48 2.18
CA ILE A 210 -5.14 5.87 2.27
C ILE A 210 -5.77 6.51 3.50
N PHE A 211 -4.94 7.07 4.37
CA PHE A 211 -5.39 7.90 5.48
C PHE A 211 -5.46 9.37 5.08
N GLY A 212 -6.44 10.11 5.58
CA GLY A 212 -6.64 11.54 5.33
C GLY A 212 -7.62 11.87 4.20
N LEU A 213 -8.37 10.90 3.69
CA LEU A 213 -9.43 11.09 2.68
C LEU A 213 -10.65 11.86 3.21
N GLY A 214 -10.82 11.91 4.54
CA GLY A 214 -12.05 12.37 5.20
C GLY A 214 -12.77 11.27 5.96
N GLU A 215 -12.12 10.12 6.08
CA GLU A 215 -12.52 9.00 6.91
C GLU A 215 -12.36 9.33 8.40
N SER A 216 -13.22 8.74 9.23
CA SER A 216 -13.15 8.78 10.69
C SER A 216 -12.19 7.72 11.24
N TRP A 217 -11.89 7.76 12.54
CA TRP A 217 -11.15 6.68 13.20
C TRP A 217 -11.85 5.32 13.10
N SER A 218 -13.19 5.30 13.18
CA SER A 218 -13.97 4.08 12.94
C SER A 218 -13.73 3.52 11.54
N ASP A 219 -13.72 4.36 10.51
CA ASP A 219 -13.48 3.92 9.13
C ASP A 219 -12.09 3.31 8.96
N ARG A 220 -11.07 3.86 9.64
CA ARG A 220 -9.69 3.31 9.61
C ARG A 220 -9.62 1.93 10.25
N VAL A 221 -10.30 1.76 11.40
CA VAL A 221 -10.40 0.47 12.08
C VAL A 221 -11.15 -0.54 11.21
N ASP A 222 -12.28 -0.14 10.62
CA ASP A 222 -13.09 -1.00 9.76
C ASP A 222 -12.34 -1.41 8.48
N MET A 223 -11.52 -0.51 7.91
CA MET A 223 -10.62 -0.87 6.81
C MET A 223 -9.59 -1.92 7.25
N ALA A 224 -8.92 -1.72 8.39
CA ALA A 224 -7.90 -2.66 8.89
C ALA A 224 -8.48 -4.04 9.22
N LEU A 225 -9.74 -4.10 9.69
CA LEU A 225 -10.47 -5.34 9.93
C LEU A 225 -10.89 -6.01 8.61
N ALA A 226 -11.40 -5.26 7.64
CA ALA A 226 -11.74 -5.81 6.32
C ALA A 226 -10.51 -6.41 5.63
N ILE A 227 -9.34 -5.78 5.77
CA ILE A 227 -8.06 -6.31 5.27
C ILE A 227 -7.69 -7.62 5.97
N ARG A 228 -7.93 -7.71 7.29
CA ARG A 228 -7.70 -8.94 8.05
C ARG A 228 -8.58 -10.08 7.56
N GLU A 229 -9.85 -9.81 7.30
CA GLU A 229 -10.82 -10.79 6.79
C GLU A 229 -10.46 -11.32 5.39
N LEU A 230 -9.79 -10.50 4.57
CA LEU A 230 -9.30 -10.91 3.26
C LEU A 230 -8.04 -11.77 3.31
N ASP A 231 -7.40 -11.92 4.49
CA ASP A 231 -6.20 -12.72 4.72
C ASP A 231 -5.07 -12.48 3.70
N VAL A 232 -4.72 -11.22 3.48
CA VAL A 232 -3.70 -10.83 2.49
C VAL A 232 -2.26 -10.98 3.01
N ASP A 233 -1.27 -10.92 2.12
CA ASP A 233 0.15 -11.02 2.46
C ASP A 233 0.75 -9.67 2.91
N GLY A 234 0.28 -8.58 2.32
CA GLY A 234 0.81 -7.24 2.55
C GLY A 234 -0.26 -6.15 2.63
N ILE A 235 0.03 -5.12 3.41
CA ILE A 235 -0.85 -4.00 3.72
C ILE A 235 -0.13 -2.69 3.36
N PRO A 236 -0.20 -2.25 2.10
CA PRO A 236 0.27 -0.93 1.70
C PRO A 236 -0.63 0.18 2.27
N LEU A 237 -0.06 0.99 3.14
CA LEU A 237 -0.70 2.17 3.71
C LEU A 237 -0.10 3.42 3.06
N ASN A 238 -0.97 4.38 2.75
CA ASN A 238 -0.62 5.68 2.20
C ASN A 238 -1.20 6.76 3.11
N VAL A 239 -0.62 7.95 3.04
CA VAL A 239 -1.25 9.17 3.56
C VAL A 239 -1.59 10.06 2.37
N LEU A 240 -2.78 10.65 2.38
CA LEU A 240 -3.26 11.52 1.31
C LEU A 240 -2.24 12.62 1.05
N LEU A 241 -1.87 12.74 -0.23
CA LEU A 241 -1.18 13.89 -0.78
C LEU A 241 -2.23 14.75 -1.48
N PRO A 242 -2.56 15.94 -0.98
CA PRO A 242 -3.41 16.86 -1.71
C PRO A 242 -2.71 17.27 -3.00
N ILE A 243 -3.31 16.94 -4.15
CA ILE A 243 -2.75 17.24 -5.47
C ILE A 243 -3.68 18.25 -6.15
N SER A 244 -3.11 19.35 -6.64
CA SER A 244 -3.86 20.39 -7.33
C SER A 244 -4.64 19.81 -8.53
N GLY A 245 -5.88 20.26 -8.70
CA GLY A 245 -6.81 19.79 -9.72
C GLY A 245 -7.59 18.52 -9.34
N THR A 246 -7.31 17.91 -8.17
CA THR A 246 -8.13 16.81 -7.64
C THR A 246 -9.22 17.33 -6.71
N PRO A 247 -10.36 16.62 -6.55
CA PRO A 247 -11.38 16.96 -5.56
C PRO A 247 -10.89 17.10 -4.11
N LEU A 248 -9.73 16.50 -3.79
CA LEU A 248 -9.13 16.53 -2.45
C LEU A 248 -7.96 17.50 -2.32
N GLU A 249 -7.73 18.40 -3.29
CA GLU A 249 -6.58 19.32 -3.30
C GLU A 249 -6.50 20.24 -2.07
N SER A 250 -7.65 20.57 -1.46
CA SER A 250 -7.74 21.45 -0.29
C SER A 250 -7.82 20.68 1.04
N ARG A 251 -7.67 19.35 1.04
CA ARG A 251 -7.70 18.57 2.28
C ARG A 251 -6.47 18.90 3.14
N PRO A 252 -6.65 19.09 4.46
CA PRO A 252 -5.51 19.25 5.35
C PRO A 252 -4.72 17.94 5.42
N VAL A 253 -3.39 18.07 5.45
CA VAL A 253 -2.50 16.94 5.66
C VAL A 253 -2.64 16.43 7.09
N MET A 254 -2.69 15.11 7.23
CA MET A 254 -2.82 14.44 8.53
C MET A 254 -1.60 14.68 9.42
N ALA A 255 -1.81 14.87 10.73
CA ALA A 255 -0.72 15.10 11.66
C ALA A 255 0.18 13.84 11.78
N PRO A 256 1.52 13.98 11.86
CA PRO A 256 2.44 12.84 11.99
C PRO A 256 2.10 11.87 13.14
N ALA A 257 1.63 12.40 14.28
CA ALA A 257 1.21 11.60 15.43
C ALA A 257 -0.01 10.72 15.11
N ASP A 258 -0.98 11.26 14.38
CA ASP A 258 -2.15 10.48 13.95
C ASP A 258 -1.76 9.41 12.93
N VAL A 259 -0.80 9.70 12.04
CA VAL A 259 -0.28 8.70 11.08
C VAL A 259 0.39 7.57 11.84
N ALA A 260 1.25 7.88 12.81
CA ALA A 260 1.90 6.89 13.68
C ALA A 260 0.88 6.02 14.42
N LYS A 261 -0.15 6.64 15.01
CA LYS A 261 -1.26 5.95 15.66
C LYS A 261 -2.03 5.04 14.69
N ALA A 262 -2.34 5.49 13.47
CA ALA A 262 -3.04 4.69 12.47
C ALA A 262 -2.21 3.45 12.02
N PHE A 263 -0.90 3.61 11.87
CA PHE A 263 0.02 2.50 11.59
C PHE A 263 0.10 1.52 12.77
N ALA A 264 0.22 2.03 13.99
CA ALA A 264 0.27 1.22 15.20
C ALA A 264 -1.01 0.37 15.35
N LEU A 265 -2.19 1.00 15.20
CA LEU A 265 -3.48 0.28 15.20
C LEU A 265 -3.53 -0.79 14.11
N THR A 266 -3.11 -0.46 12.88
CA THR A 266 -3.11 -1.45 11.78
C THR A 266 -2.22 -2.64 12.10
N ARG A 267 -1.05 -2.42 12.71
CA ARG A 267 -0.15 -3.49 13.18
C ARG A 267 -0.79 -4.35 14.27
N LEU A 268 -1.43 -3.75 15.26
CA LEU A 268 -2.05 -4.51 16.34
C LEU A 268 -3.27 -5.32 15.86
N ILE A 269 -4.01 -4.81 14.88
CA ILE A 269 -5.11 -5.53 14.22
C ILE A 269 -4.58 -6.67 13.33
N ASN A 270 -3.44 -6.47 12.67
CA ASN A 270 -2.82 -7.40 11.72
C ASN A 270 -1.36 -7.78 12.13
N PRO A 271 -1.15 -8.54 13.22
CA PRO A 271 0.17 -8.69 13.87
C PRO A 271 1.28 -9.22 12.97
N ALA A 272 0.98 -10.23 12.16
CA ALA A 272 1.97 -10.94 11.36
C ALA A 272 2.13 -10.44 9.91
N LYS A 273 1.28 -9.50 9.46
CA LYS A 273 1.24 -9.09 8.04
C LYS A 273 2.39 -8.14 7.69
N MET A 274 2.82 -8.13 6.43
CA MET A 274 3.74 -7.10 5.96
C MET A 274 2.99 -5.76 5.91
N ILE A 275 3.45 -4.74 6.61
CA ILE A 275 2.87 -3.38 6.52
C ILE A 275 3.86 -2.51 5.78
N LYS A 276 3.43 -1.99 4.64
CA LYS A 276 4.25 -1.21 3.72
C LYS A 276 3.85 0.24 3.75
N PHE A 277 4.78 1.16 3.97
CA PHE A 277 4.52 2.57 3.73
C PHE A 277 4.80 2.93 2.28
N ALA A 278 3.77 3.36 1.57
CA ALA A 278 3.86 3.87 0.20
C ALA A 278 3.84 5.42 0.23
N ALA A 279 2.86 6.09 -0.39
CA ALA A 279 2.84 7.55 -0.53
C ALA A 279 2.61 8.29 0.80
N GLY A 280 3.21 9.47 0.95
CA GLY A 280 3.05 10.33 2.15
C GLY A 280 4.29 10.43 3.03
N ARG A 281 5.32 9.64 2.76
CA ARG A 281 6.46 9.49 3.65
C ARG A 281 7.33 10.74 3.73
N GLU A 282 7.67 11.32 2.60
CA GLU A 282 8.59 12.46 2.52
C GLU A 282 7.89 13.77 2.82
N THR A 283 6.61 13.88 2.46
CA THR A 283 5.84 15.11 2.53
C THR A 283 5.12 15.28 3.85
N VAL A 284 4.49 14.22 4.36
CA VAL A 284 3.69 14.27 5.60
C VAL A 284 4.58 13.99 6.80
N MET A 285 5.39 12.93 6.73
CA MET A 285 6.20 12.55 7.88
C MET A 285 7.50 13.33 7.98
N LYS A 286 8.11 13.77 6.88
CA LYS A 286 9.37 14.56 6.87
C LYS A 286 10.43 13.94 7.78
N ASP A 287 10.76 14.58 8.91
CA ASP A 287 11.75 14.12 9.89
C ASP A 287 11.23 13.00 10.80
N PHE A 288 9.91 12.80 10.88
CA PHE A 288 9.25 11.78 11.69
C PHE A 288 9.15 10.41 11.00
N GLN A 289 9.83 10.19 9.87
CA GLN A 289 9.76 8.89 9.18
C GLN A 289 10.25 7.72 10.05
N ALA A 290 11.30 7.95 10.84
CA ALA A 290 11.82 6.97 11.79
C ALA A 290 10.76 6.54 12.82
N LEU A 291 9.87 7.46 13.23
CA LEU A 291 8.77 7.15 14.14
C LEU A 291 7.81 6.10 13.54
N LEU A 292 7.55 6.13 12.23
CA LEU A 292 6.68 5.11 11.62
C LEU A 292 7.34 3.74 11.54
N MET A 293 8.65 3.69 11.38
CA MET A 293 9.40 2.44 11.50
C MET A 293 9.23 1.81 12.88
N LEU A 294 9.16 2.65 13.91
CA LEU A 294 8.81 2.26 15.26
C LEU A 294 7.30 2.08 15.47
N SER A 295 6.45 2.49 14.54
CA SER A 295 4.98 2.31 14.63
C SER A 295 4.50 0.99 14.02
N GLY A 296 5.42 0.07 13.69
CA GLY A 296 5.10 -1.29 13.28
C GLY A 296 5.10 -1.54 11.76
N LEU A 297 5.55 -0.61 10.92
CA LEU A 297 5.82 -0.94 9.51
C LEU A 297 7.05 -1.86 9.38
N ASN A 298 7.10 -2.63 8.30
CA ASN A 298 8.24 -3.48 7.96
C ASN A 298 8.45 -3.61 6.44
N ALA A 299 7.96 -2.63 5.66
CA ALA A 299 8.25 -2.50 4.24
C ALA A 299 8.07 -1.04 3.80
N ILE A 300 8.74 -0.65 2.72
CA ILE A 300 8.63 0.68 2.11
C ILE A 300 8.61 0.59 0.58
N ILE A 301 8.02 1.60 -0.05
CA ILE A 301 8.28 1.89 -1.47
C ILE A 301 9.49 2.82 -1.54
N THR A 302 10.49 2.47 -2.35
CA THR A 302 11.72 3.24 -2.57
C THR A 302 11.91 3.57 -4.05
N GLY A 303 12.63 4.67 -4.34
CA GLY A 303 12.87 5.13 -5.72
C GLY A 303 11.72 5.95 -6.33
N GLY A 304 10.78 6.43 -5.50
CA GLY A 304 9.68 7.31 -5.91
C GLY A 304 8.30 6.65 -6.02
N TYR A 305 7.30 7.46 -6.40
CA TYR A 305 5.91 7.04 -6.59
C TYR A 305 5.44 7.29 -8.03
N LEU A 306 4.17 7.03 -8.30
CA LEU A 306 3.61 7.10 -9.66
C LEU A 306 3.71 8.50 -10.29
N THR A 307 3.31 9.53 -9.55
CA THR A 307 3.23 10.92 -10.04
C THR A 307 3.92 11.93 -9.12
N THR A 308 4.49 11.46 -8.01
CA THR A 308 5.15 12.30 -7.01
C THR A 308 6.54 11.74 -6.73
N ARG A 309 7.49 12.64 -6.48
CA ARG A 309 8.85 12.25 -6.11
C ARG A 309 8.85 11.71 -4.68
N GLY A 310 9.60 10.63 -4.46
CA GLY A 310 9.94 10.11 -3.14
C GLY A 310 11.43 10.32 -2.85
N ARG A 311 11.90 9.78 -1.72
CA ARG A 311 13.33 9.73 -1.40
C ARG A 311 14.10 8.82 -2.35
N SER A 312 15.39 9.07 -2.48
CA SER A 312 16.28 8.19 -3.24
C SER A 312 16.46 6.84 -2.51
N VAL A 313 16.88 5.82 -3.24
CA VAL A 313 17.10 4.49 -2.64
C VAL A 313 18.28 4.51 -1.66
N GLU A 314 19.27 5.36 -1.93
CA GLU A 314 20.45 5.57 -1.10
C GLU A 314 20.07 6.18 0.25
N GLU A 315 19.27 7.25 0.26
CA GLU A 315 18.77 7.88 1.49
C GLU A 315 17.96 6.91 2.34
N ASP A 316 17.11 6.10 1.69
CA ASP A 316 16.35 5.05 2.36
C ASP A 316 17.27 4.00 2.96
N ARG A 317 18.29 3.54 2.23
CA ARG A 317 19.25 2.55 2.73
C ARG A 317 20.01 3.06 3.96
N GLU A 318 20.43 4.33 3.96
CA GLU A 318 21.08 4.94 5.11
C GLU A 318 20.17 5.02 6.33
N LEU A 319 18.90 5.40 6.13
CA LEU A 319 17.90 5.41 7.20
C LEU A 319 17.70 4.01 7.78
N LEU A 320 17.56 2.99 6.93
CA LEU A 320 17.39 1.60 7.36
C LEU A 320 18.61 1.10 8.15
N ALA A 321 19.82 1.42 7.71
CA ALA A 321 21.04 1.05 8.41
C ALA A 321 21.09 1.65 9.82
N ARG A 322 20.79 2.95 9.98
CA ARG A 322 20.75 3.61 11.30
C ARG A 322 19.68 3.04 12.23
N LEU A 323 18.60 2.52 11.67
CA LEU A 323 17.52 1.94 12.47
C LEU A 323 17.81 0.52 12.95
N GLN A 324 18.87 -0.13 12.46
CA GLN A 324 19.33 -1.41 13.00
C GLN A 324 20.00 -1.26 14.38
N ASP A 325 20.41 -0.04 14.75
CA ASP A 325 21.03 0.25 16.05
C ASP A 325 20.02 0.32 17.22
N PHE A 326 18.71 0.21 16.93
CA PHE A 326 17.59 0.22 17.91
C PHE A 326 16.93 -1.18 18.08
#